data_AF-A0A2V8KWQ9-F1
#
_entry.id   AF-A0A2V8KWQ9-F1
#
_cell.length_a   1.000
_cell.length_b   1.000
_cell.length_c   1.000
_cell.angle_alpha   90.00
_cell.angle_beta   90.00
_cell.angle_gamma   90.00
#
_symmetry.space_group_name_H-M   'P 1'
#
loop_
_entity.id
_entity.type
_entity.pdbx_description
1 polymer ?
#
loop_
_entity_poly.entity_id
_entity_poly.type
_entity_poly.pdbx_seq_one_letter_code
_entity_poly.pdbx_strand_id
1 'polypeptide(L)'
;MDSYLSELERVGAKINGTDMSADFDGEYIQKLITRFTECGKGISEEVTNLSTQLREAQARAEAVAQGVSRQAELFNSRRNERNEKLEEFRVLGEKVRELTAAIGRFRPARGDRLTNEDRARLTSNVPGFEAQVAGLIGGLQNLQKSARDSRMKALEKNAESLAQTLQAVRKKLHELQDG
;
A
#
# COMPACT_ATOMS: atom_id res chain seq x y z
N MET A 1 32.98 25.51 16.94
CA MET A 1 32.38 26.83 16.66
C MET A 1 32.44 27.75 17.88
N ASP A 2 31.81 27.42 19.00
CA ASP A 2 31.78 28.28 20.21
C ASP A 2 33.15 28.66 20.79
N SER A 3 34.11 27.74 20.69
CA SER A 3 35.51 27.99 21.07
C SER A 3 36.17 29.05 20.18
N TYR A 4 35.94 29.02 18.86
CA TYR A 4 36.48 30.04 17.95
C TYR A 4 35.77 31.38 18.11
N LEU A 5 34.45 31.40 18.36
CA LEU A 5 33.68 32.63 18.59
C LEU A 5 34.13 33.33 19.87
N SER A 6 34.18 32.59 20.99
CA SER A 6 34.66 33.12 22.27
C SER A 6 36.09 33.67 22.17
N GLU A 7 36.97 32.96 21.45
CA GLU A 7 38.36 33.41 21.25
C GLU A 7 38.46 34.61 20.30
N LEU A 8 37.63 34.68 19.24
CA LEU A 8 37.57 35.81 18.32
C LEU A 8 37.11 37.09 19.05
N GLU A 9 36.08 36.98 19.88
CA GLU A 9 35.59 38.09 20.73
C GLU A 9 36.68 38.55 21.71
N ARG A 10 37.33 37.60 22.39
CA ARG A 10 38.42 37.88 23.34
C ARG A 10 39.60 38.58 22.67
N VAL A 11 40.04 38.11 21.50
CA VAL A 11 41.18 38.68 20.78
C VAL A 11 40.81 40.01 20.14
N GLY A 12 39.60 40.15 19.59
CA GLY A 12 39.09 41.42 19.05
C GLY A 12 39.02 42.52 20.10
N ALA A 13 38.54 42.21 21.31
CA ALA A 13 38.53 43.16 22.43
C ALA A 13 39.94 43.64 22.81
N LYS A 14 40.94 42.74 22.77
CA LYS A 14 42.35 43.08 23.05
C LYS A 14 42.96 43.95 21.96
N ILE A 15 42.70 43.65 20.69
CA ILE A 15 43.15 44.47 19.56
C ILE A 15 42.58 45.89 19.68
N ASN A 16 41.28 46.02 19.91
CA ASN A 16 40.60 47.32 20.00
C ASN A 16 41.02 48.16 21.22
N GLY A 17 41.52 47.51 22.28
CA GLY A 17 42.03 48.18 23.49
C GLY A 17 43.51 48.53 23.45
N THR A 18 44.25 48.15 22.40
CA THR A 18 45.69 48.40 22.28
C THR A 18 45.96 49.70 21.53
N ASP A 19 46.80 50.58 22.08
CA ASP A 19 47.29 51.79 21.40
C ASP A 19 48.35 51.42 20.36
N MET A 20 47.97 51.48 19.09
CA MET A 20 48.80 51.09 17.94
C MET A 20 49.88 52.13 17.59
N SER A 21 49.88 53.28 18.25
CA SER A 21 50.81 54.40 17.98
C SER A 21 52.03 54.42 18.89
N ALA A 22 52.04 53.58 19.93
CA ALA A 22 53.17 53.44 20.85
C ALA A 22 54.22 52.46 20.30
N ASP A 23 55.51 52.73 20.54
CA ASP A 23 56.68 51.90 20.17
C ASP A 23 56.76 50.52 20.90
N PHE A 24 55.62 49.97 21.34
CA PHE A 24 55.58 48.72 22.10
C PHE A 24 55.18 47.50 21.24
N ASP A 25 56.05 46.50 21.31
CA ASP A 25 55.90 45.09 20.94
C ASP A 25 54.98 44.77 19.74
N GLY A 26 55.40 45.20 18.54
CA GLY A 26 54.73 44.86 17.28
C GLY A 26 54.57 43.35 17.05
N GLU A 27 55.42 42.50 17.67
CA GLU A 27 55.29 41.06 17.63
C GLU A 27 54.04 40.57 18.39
N TYR A 28 53.72 41.19 19.53
CA TYR A 28 52.50 40.91 20.28
C TYR A 28 51.23 41.28 19.49
N ILE A 29 51.21 42.47 18.88
CA ILE A 29 50.09 42.93 18.04
C ILE A 29 49.91 42.01 16.83
N GLN A 30 51.02 41.64 16.17
CA GLN A 30 50.98 40.71 15.04
C GLN A 30 50.39 39.35 15.45
N LYS A 31 50.78 38.79 16.62
CA LYS A 31 50.19 37.55 17.15
C LYS A 31 48.69 37.66 17.39
N LEU A 32 48.20 38.80 17.91
CA LEU A 32 46.77 39.02 18.09
C LEU A 32 46.03 39.08 16.74
N ILE A 33 46.53 39.81 15.75
CA ILE A 33 45.93 39.91 14.42
C ILE A 33 45.90 38.54 13.72
N THR A 34 47.01 37.80 13.77
CA THR A 34 47.08 36.43 13.23
C THR A 34 46.04 35.55 13.91
N ARG A 35 45.96 35.57 15.25
CA ARG A 35 45.01 34.75 15.99
C ARG A 35 43.55 35.11 15.68
N PHE A 36 43.24 36.40 15.55
CA PHE A 36 41.91 36.86 15.14
C PHE A 36 41.53 36.32 13.76
N THR A 37 42.46 36.39 12.82
CA THR A 37 42.28 35.88 11.44
C THR A 37 42.07 34.37 11.43
N GLU A 38 42.85 33.61 12.21
CA GLU A 38 42.68 32.16 12.36
C GLU A 38 41.31 31.79 12.93
N CYS A 39 40.85 32.50 13.97
CA CYS A 39 39.53 32.25 14.54
C CYS A 39 38.40 32.56 13.55
N GLY A 40 38.52 33.66 12.78
CA GLY A 40 37.56 34.01 11.74
C GLY A 40 37.50 32.97 10.61
N LYS A 41 38.66 32.47 10.18
CA LYS A 41 38.76 31.39 9.19
C LYS A 41 38.12 30.10 9.71
N GLY A 42 38.42 29.70 10.95
CA GLY A 42 37.85 28.50 11.57
C GLY A 42 36.32 28.58 11.67
N ILE A 43 35.74 29.73 12.02
CA ILE A 43 34.28 29.91 12.04
C ILE A 43 33.70 29.77 10.63
N SER A 44 34.32 30.41 9.63
CA SER A 44 33.85 30.32 8.24
C SER A 44 33.87 28.88 7.70
N GLU A 45 34.89 28.10 8.06
CA GLU A 45 35.01 26.69 7.69
C GLU A 45 33.92 25.84 8.36
N GLU A 46 33.70 26.02 9.66
CA GLU A 46 32.64 25.32 10.40
C GLU A 46 31.23 25.64 9.87
N VAL A 47 30.94 26.91 9.57
CA VAL A 47 29.66 27.31 8.95
C VAL A 47 29.49 26.69 7.57
N THR A 48 30.56 26.65 6.77
CA THR A 48 30.54 26.01 5.44
C THR A 48 30.28 24.51 5.56
N ASN A 49 30.93 23.84 6.51
CA ASN A 49 30.74 22.44 6.80
C ASN A 49 29.30 22.14 7.23
N LEU A 50 28.77 22.91 8.19
CA LEU A 50 27.37 22.78 8.63
C LEU A 50 26.38 22.97 7.48
N SER A 51 26.57 24.01 6.66
CA SER A 51 25.72 24.24 5.47
C SER A 51 25.76 23.06 4.51
N THR A 52 26.94 22.46 4.32
CA THR A 52 27.10 21.28 3.45
C THR A 52 26.35 20.09 4.02
N GLN A 53 26.54 19.80 5.31
CA GLN A 53 25.85 18.70 5.99
C GLN A 53 24.32 18.86 5.98
N LEU A 54 23.81 20.08 6.14
CA LEU A 54 22.38 20.37 6.05
C LEU A 54 21.83 20.10 4.64
N ARG A 55 22.54 20.53 3.59
CA ARG A 55 22.15 20.25 2.21
C ARG A 55 22.16 18.76 1.90
N GLU A 56 23.17 18.05 2.36
CA GLU A 56 23.23 16.59 2.18
C GLU A 56 22.12 15.88 2.96
N ALA A 57 21.83 16.30 4.20
CA ALA A 57 20.75 15.75 4.99
C ALA A 57 19.39 16.00 4.31
N GLN A 58 19.18 17.20 3.77
CA GLN A 58 17.99 17.51 2.98
C GLN A 58 17.87 16.61 1.75
N ALA A 59 18.93 16.47 0.94
CA ALA A 59 18.93 15.63 -0.25
C ALA A 59 18.63 14.15 0.09
N ARG A 60 19.19 13.64 1.19
CA ARG A 60 18.89 12.29 1.69
C ARG A 60 17.42 12.16 2.11
N ALA A 61 16.89 13.13 2.85
CA ALA A 61 15.50 13.14 3.27
C ALA A 61 14.54 13.15 2.07
N GLU A 62 14.82 13.96 1.06
CA GLU A 62 14.04 14.02 -0.19
C GLU A 62 14.08 12.69 -0.95
N ALA A 63 15.26 12.07 -1.07
CA ALA A 63 15.39 10.76 -1.71
C ALA A 63 14.58 9.67 -0.98
N VAL A 64 14.62 9.67 0.35
CA VAL A 64 13.81 8.75 1.18
C VAL A 64 12.32 9.03 0.98
N ALA A 65 11.90 10.30 1.04
CA ALA A 65 10.50 10.68 0.84
C ALA A 65 9.98 10.25 -0.54
N GLN A 66 10.76 10.45 -1.60
CA GLN A 66 10.42 9.98 -2.95
C GLN A 66 10.33 8.45 -3.03
N GLY A 67 11.21 7.74 -2.31
CA GLY A 67 11.15 6.29 -2.21
C GLY A 67 9.87 5.81 -1.52
N VAL A 68 9.51 6.43 -0.38
CA VAL A 68 8.28 6.14 0.37
C VAL A 68 7.05 6.45 -0.46
N SER A 69 6.98 7.59 -1.15
CA SER A 69 5.85 7.95 -2.01
C SER A 69 5.62 6.92 -3.12
N ARG A 70 6.68 6.47 -3.80
CA ARG A 70 6.59 5.41 -4.82
C ARG A 70 6.06 4.09 -4.24
N GLN A 71 6.52 3.72 -3.04
CA GLN A 71 6.02 2.51 -2.36
C GLN A 71 4.55 2.67 -1.93
N ALA A 72 4.14 3.86 -1.50
CA ALA A 72 2.75 4.15 -1.14
C ALA A 72 1.81 4.04 -2.36
N GLU A 73 2.22 4.53 -3.53
CA GLU A 73 1.47 4.39 -4.78
C GLU A 73 1.29 2.91 -5.16
N LEU A 74 2.37 2.12 -5.13
CA LEU A 74 2.31 0.67 -5.39
C LEU A 74 1.40 -0.05 -4.40
N PHE A 75 1.49 0.31 -3.11
CA PHE A 75 0.63 -0.25 -2.08
C PHE A 75 -0.85 0.08 -2.30
N ASN A 76 -1.16 1.34 -2.64
CA ASN A 76 -2.52 1.78 -2.91
C ASN A 76 -3.10 1.10 -4.15
N SER A 77 -2.33 0.98 -5.23
CA SER A 77 -2.74 0.23 -6.43
C SER A 77 -3.08 -1.22 -6.08
N ARG A 78 -2.17 -1.92 -5.38
CA ARG A 78 -2.38 -3.31 -4.96
C ARG A 78 -3.58 -3.46 -4.00
N ARG A 79 -3.81 -2.47 -3.13
CA ARG A 79 -4.97 -2.45 -2.23
C ARG A 79 -6.27 -2.32 -3.02
N ASN A 80 -6.30 -1.45 -4.04
CA ASN A 80 -7.48 -1.26 -4.88
C ASN A 80 -7.78 -2.53 -5.68
N GLU A 81 -6.79 -3.12 -6.35
CA GLU A 81 -6.94 -4.38 -7.07
C GLU A 81 -7.45 -5.53 -6.17
N ARG A 82 -7.01 -5.55 -4.91
CA ARG A 82 -7.49 -6.53 -3.92
C ARG A 82 -8.96 -6.29 -3.58
N ASN A 83 -9.35 -5.03 -3.38
CA ASN A 83 -10.72 -4.67 -3.04
C ASN A 83 -11.68 -4.98 -4.20
N GLU A 84 -11.28 -4.70 -5.44
CA GLU A 84 -12.03 -5.05 -6.65
C GLU A 84 -12.32 -6.55 -6.71
N LYS A 85 -11.30 -7.40 -6.53
CA LYS A 85 -11.47 -8.87 -6.53
C LYS A 85 -12.35 -9.37 -5.39
N LEU A 86 -12.27 -8.74 -4.21
CA LEU A 86 -13.16 -9.06 -3.08
C LEU A 86 -14.61 -8.67 -3.38
N GLU A 87 -14.81 -7.55 -4.07
CA GLU A 87 -16.14 -7.12 -4.49
C GLU A 87 -16.71 -8.01 -5.59
N GLU A 88 -15.90 -8.42 -6.57
CA GLU A 88 -16.28 -9.43 -7.57
C GLU A 88 -16.72 -10.74 -6.90
N PHE A 89 -15.96 -11.21 -5.89
CA PHE A 89 -16.35 -12.39 -5.11
C PHE A 89 -17.67 -12.20 -4.37
N ARG A 90 -17.88 -11.01 -3.76
CA ARG A 90 -19.12 -10.68 -3.05
C ARG A 90 -20.32 -10.74 -4.00
N VAL A 91 -20.22 -10.11 -5.16
CA VAL A 91 -21.26 -10.09 -6.20
C VAL A 91 -21.55 -11.49 -6.73
N LEU A 92 -20.52 -12.29 -7.02
CA LEU A 92 -20.71 -13.69 -7.41
C LEU A 92 -21.41 -14.49 -6.31
N GLY A 93 -21.00 -14.31 -5.06
CA GLY A 93 -21.64 -14.95 -3.91
C GLY A 93 -23.10 -14.55 -3.71
N GLU A 94 -23.48 -13.32 -4.03
CA GLU A 94 -24.87 -12.86 -4.02
C GLU A 94 -25.69 -13.51 -5.11
N LYS A 95 -25.18 -13.55 -6.35
CA LYS A 95 -25.85 -14.26 -7.45
C LYS A 95 -26.03 -15.74 -7.15
N VAL A 96 -25.05 -16.38 -6.49
CA VAL A 96 -25.20 -17.77 -6.02
C VAL A 96 -26.31 -17.90 -4.97
N ARG A 97 -26.41 -16.96 -4.03
CA ARG A 97 -27.49 -16.94 -3.02
C ARG A 97 -28.87 -16.74 -3.66
N GLU A 98 -28.98 -15.82 -4.60
CA GLU A 98 -30.21 -15.57 -5.37
C GLU A 98 -30.65 -16.80 -6.17
N LEU A 99 -29.71 -17.42 -6.89
CA LEU A 99 -29.98 -18.65 -7.63
C LEU A 99 -30.38 -19.80 -6.70
N THR A 100 -29.70 -19.94 -5.57
CA THR A 100 -30.04 -20.95 -4.55
C THR A 100 -31.45 -20.73 -4.00
N ALA A 101 -31.85 -19.47 -3.76
CA ALA A 101 -33.20 -19.13 -3.32
C ALA A 101 -34.23 -19.42 -4.42
N ALA A 102 -33.92 -19.11 -5.69
CA ALA A 102 -34.80 -19.38 -6.82
C ALA A 102 -35.03 -20.89 -7.00
N ILE A 103 -33.98 -21.71 -6.93
CA ILE A 103 -34.08 -23.18 -6.95
C ILE A 103 -34.84 -23.68 -5.71
N GLY A 104 -34.60 -23.08 -4.56
CA GLY A 104 -35.25 -23.43 -3.28
C GLY A 104 -36.77 -23.27 -3.30
N ARG A 105 -37.33 -22.38 -4.14
CA ARG A 105 -38.79 -22.22 -4.31
C ARG A 105 -39.48 -23.47 -4.84
N PHE A 106 -38.74 -24.34 -5.53
CA PHE A 106 -39.24 -25.60 -6.07
C PHE A 106 -39.00 -26.78 -5.13
N ARG A 107 -38.44 -26.55 -3.94
CA ARG A 107 -38.23 -27.61 -2.94
C ARG A 107 -39.51 -27.74 -2.09
N PRO A 108 -40.03 -28.97 -1.90
CA PRO A 108 -41.22 -29.15 -1.09
C PRO A 108 -40.91 -28.84 0.38
N ALA A 109 -41.87 -28.26 1.09
CA ALA A 109 -41.82 -28.18 2.55
C ALA A 109 -41.74 -29.60 3.14
N ARG A 110 -41.05 -29.77 4.27
CA ARG A 110 -40.85 -31.10 4.89
C ARG A 110 -42.21 -31.80 5.08
N GLY A 111 -42.45 -32.87 4.33
CA GLY A 111 -43.65 -33.71 4.41
C GLY A 111 -44.58 -33.64 3.20
N ASP A 112 -44.47 -32.62 2.34
CA ASP A 112 -45.30 -32.50 1.15
C ASP A 112 -44.69 -33.20 -0.07
N ARG A 113 -45.54 -33.90 -0.83
CA ARG A 113 -45.15 -34.44 -2.14
C ARG A 113 -45.17 -33.30 -3.15
N LEU A 114 -44.12 -33.21 -3.98
CA LEU A 114 -44.11 -32.30 -5.12
C LEU A 114 -45.35 -32.56 -5.98
N THR A 115 -46.14 -31.52 -6.25
CA THR A 115 -47.25 -31.67 -7.20
C THR A 115 -46.69 -31.88 -8.60
N ASN A 116 -47.46 -32.52 -9.48
CA ASN A 116 -47.06 -32.72 -10.88
C ASN A 116 -46.85 -31.37 -11.60
N GLU A 117 -47.57 -30.31 -11.20
CA GLU A 117 -47.38 -28.97 -11.71
C GLU A 117 -46.06 -28.35 -11.26
N ASP A 118 -45.68 -28.50 -9.99
CA ASP A 118 -44.38 -28.00 -9.48
C ASP A 118 -43.21 -28.73 -10.14
N ARG A 119 -43.38 -30.03 -10.41
CA ARG A 119 -42.40 -30.82 -11.16
C ARG A 119 -42.26 -30.33 -12.60
N ALA A 120 -43.38 -30.12 -13.31
CA ALA A 120 -43.36 -29.62 -14.67
C ALA A 120 -42.76 -28.21 -14.78
N ARG A 121 -43.05 -27.32 -13.80
CA ARG A 121 -42.46 -25.98 -13.70
C ARG A 121 -40.98 -26.03 -13.35
N LEU A 122 -40.53 -26.96 -12.50
CA LEU A 122 -39.12 -27.14 -12.22
C LEU A 122 -38.38 -27.58 -13.49
N THR A 123 -38.84 -28.64 -14.17
CA THR A 123 -38.23 -29.18 -15.38
C THR A 123 -38.10 -28.13 -16.49
N SER A 124 -39.10 -27.26 -16.66
CA SER A 124 -39.04 -26.18 -17.68
C SER A 124 -38.03 -25.07 -17.34
N ASN A 125 -37.71 -24.87 -16.05
CA ASN A 125 -36.72 -23.88 -15.61
C ASN A 125 -35.30 -24.45 -15.48
N VAL A 126 -35.11 -25.78 -15.49
CA VAL A 126 -33.78 -26.41 -15.36
C VAL A 126 -32.76 -25.89 -16.38
N PRO A 127 -33.06 -25.78 -17.70
CA PRO A 127 -32.08 -25.26 -18.67
C PRO A 127 -31.61 -23.84 -18.32
N GLY A 128 -32.52 -23.01 -17.81
CA GLY A 128 -32.21 -21.65 -17.37
C GLY A 128 -31.32 -21.62 -16.12
N PHE A 129 -31.57 -22.54 -15.17
CA PHE A 129 -30.71 -22.69 -13.99
C PHE A 129 -29.34 -23.25 -14.35
N GLU A 130 -29.26 -24.24 -15.23
CA GLU A 130 -27.97 -24.78 -15.70
C GLU A 130 -27.11 -23.71 -16.39
N ALA A 131 -27.70 -22.88 -17.25
CA ALA A 131 -27.01 -21.78 -17.90
C ALA A 131 -26.47 -20.76 -16.87
N GLN A 132 -27.28 -20.41 -15.86
CA GLN A 132 -26.87 -19.52 -14.77
C GLN A 132 -25.76 -20.14 -13.92
N VAL A 133 -25.87 -21.42 -13.54
CA VAL A 133 -24.84 -22.13 -12.79
C VAL A 133 -23.53 -22.18 -13.59
N ALA A 134 -23.59 -22.49 -14.89
CA ALA A 134 -22.42 -22.51 -15.76
C ALA A 134 -21.73 -21.13 -15.84
N GLY A 135 -22.51 -20.05 -15.97
CA GLY A 135 -21.99 -18.68 -15.94
C GLY A 135 -21.30 -18.33 -14.62
N LEU A 136 -21.88 -18.73 -13.48
CA LEU A 136 -21.29 -18.50 -12.16
C LEU A 136 -20.01 -19.31 -11.93
N ILE A 137 -19.97 -20.57 -12.40
CA ILE A 137 -18.74 -21.38 -12.37
C ILE A 137 -17.63 -20.70 -13.18
N GLY A 138 -17.94 -20.23 -14.40
CA GLY A 138 -16.98 -19.52 -15.24
C GLY A 138 -16.46 -18.24 -14.57
N GLY A 139 -17.35 -17.45 -13.95
CA GLY A 139 -16.98 -16.27 -13.17
C GLY A 139 -16.05 -16.59 -12.00
N LEU A 140 -16.36 -17.65 -11.23
CA LEU A 140 -15.52 -18.07 -10.09
C LEU A 140 -14.17 -18.65 -10.52
N GLN A 141 -14.09 -19.36 -11.65
CA GLN A 141 -12.83 -19.85 -12.20
C GLN A 141 -11.93 -18.71 -12.68
N ASN A 142 -12.51 -17.70 -13.34
CA ASN A 142 -11.78 -16.49 -13.74
C ASN A 142 -11.25 -15.74 -12.52
N LEU A 143 -12.08 -15.59 -11.48
CA LEU A 143 -11.69 -14.98 -10.22
C LEU A 143 -10.60 -15.79 -9.49
N GLN A 144 -10.69 -17.11 -9.49
CA GLN A 144 -9.66 -18.00 -8.92
C GLN A 144 -8.30 -17.77 -9.61
N LYS A 145 -8.29 -17.72 -10.95
CA LYS A 145 -7.07 -17.44 -11.74
C LYS A 145 -6.51 -16.06 -11.42
N SER A 146 -7.37 -15.03 -11.44
CA SER A 146 -7.01 -13.65 -11.11
C SER A 146 -6.47 -13.50 -9.67
N ALA A 147 -7.07 -14.20 -8.71
CA ALA A 147 -6.61 -14.26 -7.33
C ALA A 147 -5.25 -14.95 -7.21
N ARG A 148 -5.01 -16.04 -7.96
CA ARG A 148 -3.71 -16.72 -8.03
C ARG A 148 -2.61 -15.79 -8.56
N ASP A 149 -2.88 -15.11 -9.67
CA ASP A 149 -1.94 -14.16 -10.28
C ASP A 149 -1.60 -13.01 -9.31
N SER A 150 -2.58 -12.58 -8.51
CA SER A 150 -2.42 -11.56 -7.46
C SER A 150 -1.89 -12.11 -6.11
N ARG A 151 -1.58 -13.41 -6.04
CA ARG A 151 -1.13 -14.13 -4.83
C ARG A 151 -2.11 -14.06 -3.65
N MET A 152 -3.41 -13.97 -3.91
CA MET A 152 -4.49 -13.93 -2.92
C MET A 152 -4.99 -15.34 -2.57
N LYS A 153 -4.16 -16.12 -1.85
CA LYS A 153 -4.43 -17.54 -1.54
C LYS A 153 -5.79 -17.81 -0.88
N ALA A 154 -6.24 -16.94 0.02
CA ALA A 154 -7.54 -17.11 0.68
C ALA A 154 -8.70 -16.96 -0.30
N LEU A 155 -8.64 -15.94 -1.17
CA LEU A 155 -9.67 -15.71 -2.18
C LEU A 155 -9.66 -16.81 -3.25
N GLU A 156 -8.48 -17.25 -3.67
CA GLU A 156 -8.30 -18.39 -4.59
C GLU A 156 -9.04 -19.64 -4.08
N LYS A 157 -8.78 -20.03 -2.82
CA LYS A 157 -9.43 -21.19 -2.18
C LYS A 157 -10.94 -21.02 -2.05
N ASN A 158 -11.41 -19.83 -1.69
CA ASN A 158 -12.84 -19.55 -1.54
C ASN A 158 -13.57 -19.63 -2.88
N ALA A 159 -12.99 -19.05 -3.94
CA ALA A 159 -13.54 -19.11 -5.29
C ALA A 159 -13.59 -20.56 -5.81
N GLU A 160 -12.53 -21.33 -5.57
CA GLU A 160 -12.47 -22.76 -5.91
C GLU A 160 -13.54 -23.58 -5.19
N SER A 161 -13.66 -23.43 -3.86
CA SER A 161 -14.65 -24.16 -3.07
C SER A 161 -16.09 -23.86 -3.50
N LEU A 162 -16.38 -22.60 -3.83
CA LEU A 162 -17.71 -22.21 -4.31
C LEU A 162 -17.97 -22.76 -5.72
N ALA A 163 -16.97 -22.75 -6.61
CA ALA A 163 -17.09 -23.33 -7.95
C ALA A 163 -17.36 -24.84 -7.89
N GLN A 164 -16.65 -25.58 -7.02
CA GLN A 164 -16.89 -27.01 -6.81
C GLN A 164 -18.30 -27.30 -6.28
N THR A 165 -18.80 -26.47 -5.36
CA THR A 165 -20.17 -26.57 -4.84
C THR A 165 -21.19 -26.38 -5.97
N LEU A 166 -20.99 -25.39 -6.84
CA LEU A 166 -21.86 -25.15 -7.99
C LEU A 166 -21.78 -26.28 -9.04
N GLN A 167 -20.61 -26.88 -9.25
CA GLN A 167 -20.48 -28.06 -10.11
C GLN A 167 -21.33 -29.23 -9.60
N ALA A 168 -21.34 -29.46 -8.28
CA ALA A 168 -22.19 -30.48 -7.68
C ALA A 168 -23.69 -30.15 -7.85
N VAL A 169 -24.08 -28.88 -7.75
CA VAL A 169 -25.46 -28.44 -8.01
C VAL A 169 -25.84 -28.65 -9.48
N ARG A 170 -24.96 -28.26 -10.42
CA ARG A 170 -25.17 -28.47 -11.85
C ARG A 170 -25.39 -29.94 -12.18
N LYS A 171 -24.58 -30.84 -11.61
CA LYS A 171 -24.74 -32.29 -11.81
C LYS A 171 -26.12 -32.78 -11.34
N LYS A 172 -26.58 -32.33 -10.17
CA LYS A 172 -27.91 -32.68 -9.65
C LYS A 172 -29.06 -32.13 -10.49
N LEU A 173 -28.90 -30.93 -11.07
CA LEU A 173 -29.89 -30.36 -11.98
C LEU A 173 -30.00 -31.17 -13.27
N HIS A 174 -28.87 -31.64 -13.80
CA HIS A 174 -28.84 -32.50 -14.98
C HIS A 174 -29.52 -33.85 -14.72
N GLU A 175 -29.25 -34.48 -13.57
CA GLU A 175 -29.91 -35.73 -13.14
C GLU A 175 -31.44 -35.60 -13.01
N LEU A 176 -31.98 -34.38 -12.81
CA LEU A 176 -33.42 -34.11 -12.75
C LEU A 176 -34.07 -33.93 -14.13
N GLN A 177 -33.29 -33.76 -15.19
CA GLN A 177 -33.77 -33.75 -16.58
C GLN A 177 -33.80 -35.15 -17.20
N ASP A 178 -32.88 -36.03 -16.79
CA ASP A 178 -32.73 -37.38 -17.34
C ASP A 178 -33.60 -38.45 -16.65
N GLY A 179 -34.36 -38.10 -15.60
CA GLY A 179 -35.21 -39.01 -14.81
C GLY A 179 -36.67 -38.59 -14.74
#